data_AF-A0A4Q5VQB9-F1
#
_entry.id   AF-A0A4Q5VQB9-F1
#
_cell.length_a   1.000
_cell.length_b   1.000
_cell.length_c   1.000
_cell.angle_alpha   90.00
_cell.angle_beta   90.00
_cell.angle_gamma   90.00
#
_symmetry.space_group_name_H-M   'P 1'
#
loop_
_entity.id
_entity.type
_entity.pdbx_description
1 polymer ?
#
loop_
_entity_poly.entity_id
_entity_poly.type
_entity_poly.pdbx_seq_one_letter_code
_entity_poly.pdbx_strand_id
1 'polypeptide(L)'
;MENNQKNLEIFFKEYLEKWSCIQQNPLMSETKIIRFARDRGILVSGSITGDPSNFLERDWLSSDELPANKRTLFHPFRIYSLHIIVSMCDLHISPSSSLNRDSYKNYLIKVSEFLPSLEFITEKVRVANEITNLAILLEPIYWPIITSRTRYSSPMTYDEHKLKVELYKEKILVFVKNLDPNIWCEHHKNLRITAAKLDGNTDLYLLLRSAPWEKRKQITGQIGGALWFRHIAEVIRRAFTDVHNVTWLEEDQAVGQWHIGTRERIYGTERPIDNILISRPHLAFEFGLYTGSTIRWYLEGETEYYAALFALPKAALGGIEVINLKGAVGNEKANIALRLTDGLAQDKELRRFSFISFDNDVPANTKAIRKQIEAGNVVGYINCNQPDFEFGNFTLEELVEIAARIDEEQGADTEKLRTGNQDKIDTGKKFEAYYCQYSNIGKALKGEKWGRALANYALDYPLREDNNCKRPFIETLDWVLSSRKVRYEYQRDNFYIDLHDFKNKNIISNN
;
A
#
# COMPACT_ATOMS: atom_id res chain seq x y z
N MET A 1 17.25 30.09 -26.13
CA MET A 1 17.12 29.73 -24.71
C MET A 1 17.23 30.95 -23.80
N GLU A 2 18.21 31.84 -23.97
CA GLU A 2 18.36 33.07 -23.15
C GLU A 2 17.10 33.97 -23.04
N ASN A 3 16.26 34.01 -24.09
CA ASN A 3 15.09 34.90 -24.09
C ASN A 3 13.94 34.41 -23.18
N ASN A 4 13.74 33.10 -23.01
CA ASN A 4 12.71 32.56 -22.13
C ASN A 4 13.14 32.57 -20.65
N GLN A 5 14.44 32.44 -20.41
CA GLN A 5 15.08 32.45 -19.09
C GLN A 5 15.03 33.83 -18.42
N LYS A 6 15.43 34.88 -19.15
CA LYS A 6 15.30 36.27 -18.67
C LYS A 6 13.85 36.62 -18.37
N ASN A 7 12.90 36.10 -19.15
CA ASN A 7 11.47 36.33 -18.91
C ASN A 7 10.97 35.69 -17.61
N LEU A 8 11.43 34.48 -17.25
CA LEU A 8 11.02 33.84 -15.98
C LEU A 8 11.59 34.55 -14.75
N GLU A 9 12.87 34.94 -14.76
CA GLU A 9 13.47 35.64 -13.61
C GLU A 9 12.85 37.02 -13.39
N ILE A 10 12.59 37.76 -14.46
CA ILE A 10 11.91 39.06 -14.39
C ILE A 10 10.49 38.86 -13.86
N PHE A 11 9.75 37.89 -14.41
CA PHE A 11 8.39 37.58 -13.97
C PHE A 11 8.35 37.13 -12.51
N PHE A 12 9.31 36.31 -12.07
CA PHE A 12 9.45 35.88 -10.69
C PHE A 12 9.63 37.08 -9.73
N LYS A 13 10.54 38.01 -10.08
CA LYS A 13 10.78 39.23 -9.31
C LYS A 13 9.55 40.15 -9.25
N GLU A 14 8.80 40.28 -10.34
CA GLU A 14 7.58 41.09 -10.37
C GLU A 14 6.47 40.51 -9.46
N TYR A 15 6.35 39.18 -9.38
CA TYR A 15 5.27 38.51 -8.66
C TYR A 15 5.59 38.12 -7.22
N LEU A 16 6.85 38.28 -6.79
CA LEU A 16 7.30 38.08 -5.40
C LEU A 16 6.47 38.87 -4.37
N GLU A 17 6.10 40.12 -4.68
CA GLU A 17 5.27 40.96 -3.79
C GLU A 17 3.85 40.40 -3.62
N LYS A 18 3.21 40.00 -4.73
CA LYS A 18 1.83 39.47 -4.76
C LYS A 18 1.75 38.08 -4.12
N TRP A 19 2.82 37.30 -4.25
CA TRP A 19 2.96 35.96 -3.71
C TRP A 19 3.01 35.92 -2.17
N SER A 20 3.66 36.91 -1.53
CA SER A 20 3.92 36.92 -0.08
C SER A 20 2.66 36.71 0.80
N CYS A 21 1.48 37.15 0.33
CA CYS A 21 0.23 37.06 1.09
C CYS A 21 -0.52 35.72 0.94
N ILE A 22 -0.14 34.88 -0.05
CA ILE A 22 -0.78 33.59 -0.39
C ILE A 22 0.20 32.40 -0.34
N GLN A 23 1.44 32.64 0.08
CA GLN A 23 2.49 31.63 0.24
C GLN A 23 2.09 30.52 1.22
N GLN A 24 2.32 29.25 0.87
CA GLN A 24 1.95 28.11 1.74
C GLN A 24 3.13 27.60 2.60
N ASN A 25 4.36 27.69 2.09
CA ASN A 25 5.59 27.29 2.74
C ASN A 25 6.36 28.52 3.21
N PRO A 26 6.52 28.76 4.52
CA PRO A 26 7.18 29.97 5.02
C PRO A 26 8.63 30.04 4.59
N LEU A 27 9.08 31.25 4.29
CA LEU A 27 10.48 31.55 4.04
C LEU A 27 11.36 31.20 5.25
N MET A 28 12.57 30.72 4.97
CA MET A 28 13.54 30.26 5.95
C MET A 28 14.74 31.19 5.99
N SER A 29 15.22 31.53 7.18
CA SER A 29 16.54 32.16 7.33
C SER A 29 17.65 31.20 6.92
N GLU A 30 18.86 31.73 6.70
CA GLU A 30 20.02 30.92 6.36
C GLU A 30 20.25 29.74 7.33
N THR A 31 20.21 30.00 8.63
CA THR A 31 20.31 28.95 9.66
C THR A 31 19.23 27.87 9.50
N LYS A 32 17.99 28.25 9.16
CA LYS A 32 16.88 27.32 8.98
C LYS A 32 17.03 26.51 7.70
N ILE A 33 17.46 27.13 6.58
CA ILE A 33 17.64 26.40 5.32
C ILE A 33 18.84 25.43 5.38
N ILE A 34 19.92 25.78 6.09
CA ILE A 34 21.05 24.86 6.33
C ILE A 34 20.57 23.64 7.12
N ARG A 35 19.86 23.86 8.23
CA ARG A 35 19.30 22.76 9.04
C ARG A 35 18.33 21.93 8.21
N PHE A 36 17.44 22.57 7.48
CA PHE A 36 16.49 21.89 6.60
C PHE A 36 17.22 21.03 5.57
N ALA A 37 18.21 21.55 4.85
CA ALA A 37 18.98 20.77 3.88
C ALA A 37 19.68 19.56 4.51
N ARG A 38 20.32 19.73 5.67
CA ARG A 38 20.96 18.63 6.42
C ARG A 38 19.98 17.56 6.87
N ASP A 39 18.84 17.97 7.42
CA ASP A 39 17.76 17.06 7.82
C ASP A 39 17.19 16.29 6.63
N ARG A 40 17.49 16.68 5.38
CA ARG A 40 17.08 16.02 4.14
C ARG A 40 18.25 15.36 3.39
N GLY A 41 19.37 15.15 4.08
CA GLY A 41 20.51 14.39 3.57
C GLY A 41 21.38 15.17 2.59
N ILE A 42 21.32 16.50 2.56
CA ILE A 42 22.20 17.34 1.74
C ILE A 42 23.30 17.92 2.63
N LEU A 43 24.55 17.68 2.23
CA LEU A 43 25.74 18.05 3.00
C LEU A 43 26.10 19.52 2.75
N VAL A 44 25.43 20.40 3.49
CA VAL A 44 25.69 21.86 3.47
C VAL A 44 26.54 22.24 4.68
N SER A 45 27.56 23.08 4.50
CA SER A 45 28.44 23.62 5.53
C SER A 45 27.86 24.87 6.23
N GLY A 46 28.33 25.16 7.45
CA GLY A 46 27.90 26.32 8.25
C GLY A 46 26.92 26.02 9.41
N SER A 47 26.71 26.98 10.30
CA SER A 47 25.82 26.84 11.47
C SER A 47 24.86 28.02 11.59
N ILE A 48 25.37 29.24 11.54
CA ILE A 48 24.57 30.48 11.50
C ILE A 48 24.57 31.02 10.06
N THR A 49 25.77 31.21 9.51
CA THR A 49 26.07 31.44 8.10
C THR A 49 26.88 30.27 7.55
N GLY A 50 26.90 30.09 6.23
CA GLY A 50 27.58 28.96 5.60
C GLY A 50 27.56 29.00 4.08
N ASP A 51 27.41 27.82 3.49
CA ASP A 51 27.36 27.68 2.04
C ASP A 51 26.29 28.54 1.35
N PRO A 52 25.07 28.75 1.90
CA PRO A 52 24.08 29.59 1.23
C PRO A 52 24.54 31.03 0.99
N SER A 53 25.24 31.65 1.95
CA SER A 53 25.86 32.97 1.77
C SER A 53 26.95 32.94 0.70
N ASN A 54 27.85 31.94 0.73
CA ASN A 54 28.89 31.78 -0.29
C ASN A 54 28.31 31.59 -1.70
N PHE A 55 27.18 30.90 -1.80
CA PHE A 55 26.49 30.66 -3.07
C PHE A 55 25.72 31.90 -3.54
N LEU A 56 25.21 32.73 -2.63
CA LEU A 56 24.63 34.03 -2.97
C LEU A 56 25.67 34.99 -3.55
N GLU A 57 26.86 35.07 -2.95
CA GLU A 57 27.95 35.92 -3.45
C GLU A 57 28.43 35.53 -4.86
N ARG A 58 28.16 34.28 -5.27
CA ARG A 58 28.51 33.73 -6.58
C ARG A 58 27.36 33.73 -7.58
N ASP A 59 26.22 34.33 -7.23
CA ASP A 59 24.96 34.29 -8.01
C ASP A 59 24.47 32.86 -8.31
N TRP A 60 24.86 31.89 -7.47
CA TRP A 60 24.44 30.48 -7.58
C TRP A 60 23.14 30.20 -6.82
N LEU A 61 22.81 31.01 -5.83
CA LEU A 61 21.55 30.92 -5.08
C LEU A 61 20.88 32.30 -5.05
N SER A 62 19.55 32.33 -5.04
CA SER A 62 18.79 33.58 -4.98
C SER A 62 18.04 33.72 -3.65
N SER A 63 17.98 34.96 -3.13
CA SER A 63 17.08 35.31 -2.03
C SER A 63 15.65 35.39 -2.55
N ASP A 64 14.71 34.90 -1.76
CA ASP A 64 13.27 34.86 -2.06
C ASP A 64 12.48 35.91 -1.25
N GLU A 65 13.17 36.81 -0.55
CA GLU A 65 12.53 37.93 0.14
C GLU A 65 12.55 39.21 -0.70
N LEU A 66 11.59 40.10 -0.43
CA LEU A 66 11.51 41.40 -1.05
C LEU A 66 12.77 42.23 -0.80
N PRO A 67 13.36 42.85 -1.85
CA PRO A 67 14.57 43.67 -1.71
C PRO A 67 14.46 44.77 -0.66
N ALA A 68 13.25 45.31 -0.45
CA ALA A 68 12.96 46.35 0.53
C ALA A 68 13.23 45.94 1.99
N ASN A 69 13.12 44.64 2.31
CA ASN A 69 13.26 44.14 3.68
C ASN A 69 14.71 43.91 4.12
N LYS A 70 15.68 43.99 3.19
CA LYS A 70 17.14 43.78 3.42
C LYS A 70 17.49 42.49 4.19
N ARG A 71 16.62 41.49 4.14
CA ARG A 71 16.81 40.20 4.79
C ARG A 71 17.00 39.13 3.73
N THR A 72 17.82 38.15 4.06
CA THR A 72 18.13 37.02 3.18
C THR A 72 17.34 35.81 3.67
N LEU A 73 16.23 35.52 2.99
CA LEU A 73 15.42 34.35 3.27
C LEU A 73 15.25 33.51 2.01
N PHE A 74 15.05 32.21 2.21
CA PHE A 74 14.98 31.20 1.16
C PHE A 74 13.69 30.41 1.25
N HIS A 75 13.09 30.13 0.10
CA HIS A 75 11.99 29.20 0.01
C HIS A 75 12.48 27.75 0.17
N PRO A 76 11.72 26.85 0.81
CA PRO A 76 12.14 25.46 0.99
C PRO A 76 12.47 24.72 -0.30
N PHE A 77 11.87 25.10 -1.44
CA PHE A 77 12.16 24.51 -2.75
C PHE A 77 13.59 24.80 -3.26
N ARG A 78 14.27 25.82 -2.72
CA ARG A 78 15.70 26.07 -2.99
C ARG A 78 16.62 24.93 -2.56
N ILE A 79 16.10 23.97 -1.79
CA ILE A 79 16.77 22.71 -1.48
C ILE A 79 17.25 21.97 -2.74
N TYR A 80 16.52 22.08 -3.86
CA TYR A 80 16.96 21.48 -5.12
C TYR A 80 18.20 22.18 -5.69
N SER A 81 18.20 23.51 -5.78
CA SER A 81 19.37 24.28 -6.22
C SER A 81 20.58 24.00 -5.32
N LEU A 82 20.38 23.98 -4.00
CA LEU A 82 21.44 23.64 -3.03
C LEU A 82 22.02 22.26 -3.28
N HIS A 83 21.17 21.26 -3.53
CA HIS A 83 21.64 19.91 -3.85
C HIS A 83 22.44 19.86 -5.14
N ILE A 84 21.99 20.55 -6.20
CA ILE A 84 22.74 20.59 -7.47
C ILE A 84 24.11 21.22 -7.25
N ILE A 85 24.21 22.36 -6.57
CA ILE A 85 25.50 23.00 -6.25
C ILE A 85 26.41 22.04 -5.49
N VAL A 86 25.94 21.50 -4.36
CA VAL A 86 26.74 20.61 -3.50
C VAL A 86 27.17 19.35 -4.24
N SER A 87 26.27 18.73 -5.02
CA SER A 87 26.57 17.50 -5.76
C SER A 87 27.64 17.71 -6.85
N MET A 88 27.72 18.89 -7.44
CA MET A 88 28.73 19.23 -8.45
C MET A 88 30.08 19.58 -7.82
N CYS A 89 30.08 19.93 -6.52
CA CYS A 89 31.29 20.16 -5.73
C CYS A 89 31.75 18.92 -4.96
N ASP A 90 31.02 17.80 -5.03
CA ASP A 90 31.38 16.57 -4.32
C ASP A 90 32.53 15.84 -5.05
N LEU A 91 33.56 15.45 -4.29
CA LEU A 91 34.70 14.68 -4.78
C LEU A 91 34.41 13.17 -4.83
N HIS A 92 33.25 12.72 -4.30
CA HIS A 92 32.84 11.31 -4.24
C HIS A 92 33.90 10.38 -3.61
N ILE A 93 34.59 10.88 -2.59
CA ILE A 93 35.64 10.13 -1.91
C ILE A 93 35.01 9.27 -0.82
N SER A 94 35.18 7.95 -0.93
CA SER A 94 34.79 7.02 0.14
C SER A 94 35.56 7.33 1.43
N PRO A 95 34.93 7.28 2.62
CA PRO A 95 35.65 7.39 3.89
C PRO A 95 36.82 6.40 4.01
N SER A 96 36.71 5.22 3.42
CA SER A 96 37.77 4.20 3.41
C SER A 96 39.01 4.61 2.62
N SER A 97 38.91 5.59 1.71
CA SER A 97 40.05 6.11 0.96
C SER A 97 41.09 6.76 1.89
N SER A 98 40.70 7.18 3.09
CA SER A 98 41.61 7.74 4.09
C SER A 98 42.51 6.70 4.81
N LEU A 99 42.28 5.38 4.60
CA LEU A 99 43.08 4.32 5.22
C LEU A 99 44.54 4.33 4.76
N ASN A 100 44.80 4.71 3.50
CA ASN A 100 46.15 4.85 2.97
C ASN A 100 46.62 6.32 3.07
N ARG A 101 46.94 6.74 4.31
CA ARG A 101 47.22 8.14 4.66
C ARG A 101 48.34 8.76 3.82
N ASP A 102 49.39 8.01 3.54
CA ASP A 102 50.59 8.53 2.86
C ASP A 102 50.32 8.86 1.38
N SER A 103 49.44 8.11 0.73
CA SER A 103 49.04 8.37 -0.67
C SER A 103 47.80 9.25 -0.80
N TYR A 104 47.07 9.48 0.30
CA TYR A 104 45.79 10.20 0.29
C TYR A 104 45.90 11.63 -0.26
N LYS A 105 46.96 12.37 0.10
CA LYS A 105 47.18 13.74 -0.42
C LYS A 105 47.31 13.76 -1.94
N ASN A 106 48.07 12.83 -2.52
CA ASN A 106 48.25 12.75 -3.96
C ASN A 106 46.97 12.28 -4.67
N TYR A 107 46.20 11.40 -4.01
CA TYR A 107 44.87 11.01 -4.47
C TYR A 107 43.91 12.20 -4.51
N LEU A 108 43.88 13.07 -3.49
CA LEU A 108 43.04 14.27 -3.47
C LEU A 108 43.32 15.21 -4.65
N ILE A 109 44.59 15.44 -4.98
CA ILE A 109 44.99 16.28 -6.11
C ILE A 109 44.42 15.69 -7.41
N LYS A 110 44.62 14.38 -7.65
CA LYS A 110 44.08 13.70 -8.83
C LYS A 110 42.57 13.75 -8.91
N VAL A 111 41.85 13.54 -7.79
CA VAL A 111 40.39 13.58 -7.79
C VAL A 111 39.88 15.01 -8.05
N SER A 112 40.58 16.03 -7.56
CA SER A 112 40.19 17.43 -7.79
C SER A 112 40.28 17.85 -9.26
N GLU A 113 41.13 17.20 -10.06
CA GLU A 113 41.22 17.43 -11.51
C GLU A 113 39.95 16.99 -12.27
N PHE A 114 39.15 16.10 -11.69
CA PHE A 114 37.88 15.64 -12.29
C PHE A 114 36.68 16.51 -11.91
N LEU A 115 36.87 17.55 -11.08
CA LEU A 115 35.79 18.47 -10.77
C LEU A 115 35.36 19.25 -12.01
N PRO A 116 34.05 19.50 -12.18
CA PRO A 116 33.56 20.32 -13.28
C PRO A 116 34.08 21.76 -13.19
N SER A 117 34.20 22.42 -14.35
CA SER A 117 34.57 23.84 -14.41
C SER A 117 33.51 24.71 -13.72
N LEU A 118 33.93 25.86 -13.19
CA LEU A 118 33.00 26.81 -12.55
C LEU A 118 31.91 27.31 -13.51
N GLU A 119 32.23 27.46 -14.80
CA GLU A 119 31.26 27.83 -15.83
C GLU A 119 30.19 26.74 -16.00
N PHE A 120 30.59 25.47 -16.04
CA PHE A 120 29.66 24.35 -16.13
C PHE A 120 28.76 24.25 -14.90
N ILE A 121 29.32 24.45 -13.70
CA ILE A 121 28.54 24.49 -12.46
C ILE A 121 27.52 25.63 -12.54
N THR A 122 27.96 26.83 -12.90
CA THR A 122 27.11 28.02 -13.01
C THR A 122 25.93 27.77 -13.95
N GLU A 123 26.16 27.14 -15.10
CA GLU A 123 25.11 26.80 -16.05
C GLU A 123 24.08 25.81 -15.48
N LYS A 124 24.53 24.76 -14.80
CA LYS A 124 23.63 23.76 -14.19
C LYS A 124 22.81 24.35 -13.05
N VAL A 125 23.43 25.22 -12.26
CA VAL A 125 22.80 25.92 -11.15
C VAL A 125 21.76 26.92 -11.66
N ARG A 126 22.05 27.60 -12.76
CA ARG A 126 21.11 28.50 -13.43
C ARG A 126 19.81 27.79 -13.79
N VAL A 127 19.90 26.62 -14.43
CA VAL A 127 18.74 25.77 -14.77
C VAL A 127 18.00 25.31 -13.50
N ALA A 128 18.72 24.93 -12.43
CA ALA A 128 18.09 24.55 -11.17
C ALA A 128 17.31 25.71 -10.51
N ASN A 129 17.83 26.94 -10.64
CA ASN A 129 17.15 28.14 -10.17
C ASN A 129 15.89 28.45 -10.98
N GLU A 130 15.89 28.24 -12.31
CA GLU A 130 14.67 28.36 -13.12
C GLU A 130 13.58 27.38 -12.67
N ILE A 131 13.96 26.11 -12.51
CA ILE A 131 13.04 25.06 -12.07
C ILE A 131 12.44 25.42 -10.71
N THR A 132 13.26 25.86 -9.77
CA THR A 132 12.80 26.24 -8.43
C THR A 132 11.97 27.52 -8.46
N ASN A 133 12.33 28.52 -9.25
CA ASN A 133 11.53 29.75 -9.44
C ASN A 133 10.11 29.42 -9.91
N LEU A 134 9.97 28.58 -10.95
CA LEU A 134 8.65 28.21 -11.44
C LEU A 134 7.88 27.42 -10.38
N ALA A 135 8.51 26.45 -9.71
CA ALA A 135 7.85 25.69 -8.65
C ALA A 135 7.37 26.59 -7.50
N ILE A 136 8.14 27.63 -7.12
CA ILE A 136 7.74 28.62 -6.11
C ILE A 136 6.53 29.42 -6.58
N LEU A 137 6.48 29.85 -7.85
CA LEU A 137 5.32 30.58 -8.38
C LEU A 137 4.04 29.73 -8.38
N LEU A 138 4.18 28.44 -8.65
CA LEU A 138 3.09 27.47 -8.72
C LEU A 138 2.66 26.94 -7.34
N GLU A 139 3.47 27.19 -6.31
CA GLU A 139 3.28 26.66 -4.96
C GLU A 139 1.91 27.02 -4.36
N PRO A 140 1.43 28.27 -4.40
CA PRO A 140 0.11 28.61 -3.85
C PRO A 140 -1.06 27.88 -4.51
N ILE A 141 -0.90 27.45 -5.76
CA ILE A 141 -1.96 26.84 -6.58
C ILE A 141 -2.02 25.33 -6.32
N TYR A 142 -0.87 24.65 -6.41
CA TYR A 142 -0.81 23.18 -6.41
C TYR A 142 -0.38 22.56 -5.08
N TRP A 143 0.34 23.29 -4.23
CA TRP A 143 0.75 22.77 -2.93
C TRP A 143 -0.42 22.40 -2.00
N PRO A 144 -1.53 23.16 -1.96
CA PRO A 144 -2.69 22.75 -1.17
C PRO A 144 -3.32 21.44 -1.64
N ILE A 145 -3.27 21.15 -2.94
CA ILE A 145 -3.74 19.88 -3.52
C ILE A 145 -2.82 18.73 -3.08
N ILE A 146 -1.51 18.95 -3.13
CA ILE A 146 -0.49 17.94 -2.77
C ILE A 146 -0.53 17.61 -1.27
N THR A 147 -0.74 18.62 -0.42
CA THR A 147 -0.68 18.49 1.04
C THR A 147 -2.04 18.35 1.72
N SER A 148 -3.13 18.56 0.97
CA SER A 148 -4.51 18.68 1.47
C SER A 148 -4.65 19.74 2.57
N ARG A 149 -3.87 20.83 2.48
CA ARG A 149 -3.79 21.90 3.49
C ARG A 149 -3.60 23.26 2.86
N THR A 150 -4.37 24.23 3.36
CA THR A 150 -4.20 25.64 3.00
C THR A 150 -3.74 26.41 4.23
N ARG A 151 -2.74 27.27 4.04
CA ARG A 151 -2.28 28.27 5.00
C ARG A 151 -2.62 29.65 4.45
N TYR A 152 -3.05 30.53 5.33
CA TYR A 152 -3.34 31.92 5.02
C TYR A 152 -3.01 32.77 6.26
N SER A 153 -2.71 34.05 6.03
CA SER A 153 -2.27 34.97 7.08
C SER A 153 -3.46 35.54 7.84
N SER A 154 -3.38 35.61 9.18
CA SER A 154 -4.35 36.38 9.98
C SER A 154 -4.07 37.89 9.78
N PRO A 155 -5.09 38.76 9.60
CA PRO A 155 -6.52 38.55 9.84
C PRO A 155 -7.35 38.12 8.60
N MET A 156 -6.73 37.65 7.51
CA MET A 156 -7.44 37.29 6.28
C MET A 156 -8.40 36.11 6.49
N THR A 157 -9.59 36.19 5.89
CA THR A 157 -10.55 35.08 5.87
C THR A 157 -10.20 34.05 4.79
N TYR A 158 -10.77 32.86 4.88
CA TYR A 158 -10.57 31.81 3.88
C TYR A 158 -11.10 32.22 2.49
N ASP A 159 -12.24 32.89 2.42
CA ASP A 159 -12.85 33.30 1.15
C ASP A 159 -12.02 34.41 0.45
N GLU A 160 -11.50 35.37 1.23
CA GLU A 160 -10.56 36.37 0.72
C GLU A 160 -9.28 35.74 0.20
N HIS A 161 -8.71 34.78 0.93
CA HIS A 161 -7.53 34.05 0.49
C HIS A 161 -7.80 33.28 -0.80
N LYS A 162 -8.93 32.57 -0.87
CA LYS A 162 -9.34 31.82 -2.07
C LYS A 162 -9.46 32.73 -3.28
N LEU A 163 -10.12 33.88 -3.14
CA LEU A 163 -10.27 34.85 -4.22
C LEU A 163 -8.92 35.40 -4.70
N LYS A 164 -8.00 35.71 -3.78
CA LYS A 164 -6.63 36.12 -4.13
C LYS A 164 -5.87 35.03 -4.87
N VAL A 165 -6.01 33.77 -4.45
CA VAL A 165 -5.37 32.63 -5.12
C VAL A 165 -5.93 32.44 -6.52
N GLU A 166 -7.24 32.57 -6.75
CA GLU A 166 -7.82 32.45 -8.10
C GLU A 166 -7.33 33.56 -9.04
N LEU A 167 -7.33 34.82 -8.59
CA LEU A 167 -6.79 35.94 -9.38
C LEU A 167 -5.29 35.80 -9.67
N TYR A 168 -4.55 35.23 -8.72
CA TYR A 168 -3.14 34.91 -8.91
C TYR A 168 -2.95 33.76 -9.91
N LYS A 169 -3.74 32.69 -9.77
CA LYS A 169 -3.73 31.51 -10.63
C LYS A 169 -3.93 31.87 -12.09
N GLU A 170 -4.91 32.71 -12.41
CA GLU A 170 -5.16 33.15 -13.80
C GLU A 170 -3.89 33.74 -14.43
N LYS A 171 -3.18 34.61 -13.72
CA LYS A 171 -1.97 35.29 -14.22
C LYS A 171 -0.80 34.32 -14.40
N ILE A 172 -0.58 33.46 -13.40
CA ILE A 172 0.52 32.49 -13.45
C ILE A 172 0.28 31.46 -14.57
N LEU A 173 -0.95 30.96 -14.73
CA LEU A 173 -1.25 29.99 -15.77
C LEU A 173 -1.17 30.58 -17.18
N VAL A 174 -1.50 31.86 -17.39
CA VAL A 174 -1.22 32.57 -18.65
C VAL A 174 0.27 32.60 -18.95
N PHE A 175 1.11 32.83 -17.94
CA PHE A 175 2.56 32.78 -18.12
C PHE A 175 3.05 31.36 -18.46
N VAL A 176 2.57 30.34 -17.74
CA VAL A 176 2.90 28.91 -18.01
C VAL A 176 2.51 28.50 -19.42
N LYS A 177 1.41 29.05 -19.96
CA LYS A 177 0.95 28.79 -21.34
C LYS A 177 1.97 29.21 -22.39
N ASN A 178 2.79 30.22 -22.09
CA ASN A 178 3.83 30.71 -23.00
C ASN A 178 5.17 29.95 -22.86
N LEU A 179 5.28 29.04 -21.89
CA LEU A 179 6.45 28.19 -21.71
C LEU A 179 6.39 26.96 -22.62
N ASP A 180 7.54 26.52 -23.13
CA ASP A 180 7.65 25.33 -23.99
C ASP A 180 7.47 24.02 -23.20
N PRO A 181 6.40 23.24 -23.44
CA PRO A 181 6.16 21.99 -22.72
C PRO A 181 7.26 20.95 -22.90
N ASN A 182 7.96 20.92 -24.04
CA ASN A 182 8.99 19.91 -24.29
C ASN A 182 10.23 20.14 -23.42
N ILE A 183 10.64 21.41 -23.29
CA ILE A 183 11.76 21.80 -22.41
C ILE A 183 11.41 21.47 -20.95
N TRP A 184 10.21 21.83 -20.52
CA TRP A 184 9.77 21.57 -19.15
C TRP A 184 9.52 20.09 -18.86
N CYS A 185 9.15 19.29 -19.86
CA CYS A 185 9.09 17.84 -19.75
C CYS A 185 10.48 17.25 -19.42
N GLU A 186 11.53 17.72 -20.08
CA GLU A 186 12.91 17.28 -19.78
C GLU A 186 13.39 17.76 -18.40
N HIS A 187 13.05 18.98 -17.98
CA HIS A 187 13.32 19.43 -16.60
C HIS A 187 12.60 18.57 -15.56
N HIS A 188 11.32 18.28 -15.78
CA HIS A 188 10.51 17.41 -14.94
C HIS A 188 11.10 15.99 -14.87
N LYS A 189 11.51 15.42 -16.00
CA LYS A 189 12.20 14.13 -16.07
C LYS A 189 13.50 14.14 -15.25
N ASN A 190 14.31 15.19 -15.39
CA ASN A 190 15.56 15.34 -14.64
C ASN A 190 15.32 15.44 -13.13
N LEU A 191 14.29 16.17 -12.68
CA LEU A 191 13.90 16.21 -11.26
C LEU A 191 13.59 14.81 -10.71
N ARG A 192 12.81 14.01 -11.43
CA ARG A 192 12.46 12.64 -11.02
C ARG A 192 13.68 11.74 -10.95
N ILE A 193 14.59 11.84 -11.92
CA ILE A 193 15.85 11.10 -11.93
C ILE A 193 16.74 11.53 -10.76
N THR A 194 16.89 12.83 -10.50
CA THR A 194 17.66 13.34 -9.37
C THR A 194 17.08 12.85 -8.04
N ALA A 195 15.75 12.84 -7.90
CA ALA A 195 15.10 12.29 -6.72
C ALA A 195 15.38 10.79 -6.56
N ALA A 196 15.35 10.01 -7.64
CA ALA A 196 15.67 8.58 -7.60
C ALA A 196 17.14 8.26 -7.33
N LYS A 197 18.06 9.15 -7.74
CA LYS A 197 19.48 9.05 -7.36
C LYS A 197 19.69 9.30 -5.86
N LEU A 198 18.87 10.16 -5.26
CA LEU A 198 18.92 10.44 -3.84
C LEU A 198 18.23 9.32 -3.02
N ASP A 199 17.08 8.83 -3.47
CA ASP A 199 16.39 7.66 -2.93
C ASP A 199 15.66 6.88 -4.03
N GLY A 200 16.14 5.66 -4.28
CA GLY A 200 15.67 4.79 -5.36
C GLY A 200 14.40 4.00 -5.04
N ASN A 201 13.85 4.11 -3.83
CA ASN A 201 12.69 3.34 -3.39
C ASN A 201 11.37 3.93 -3.93
N THR A 202 10.99 3.56 -5.16
CA THR A 202 9.78 4.09 -5.83
C THR A 202 8.49 3.76 -5.11
N ASP A 203 8.32 2.52 -4.65
CA ASP A 203 7.12 2.10 -3.95
C ASP A 203 7.01 2.79 -2.59
N LEU A 204 8.15 2.96 -1.89
CA LEU A 204 8.19 3.71 -0.64
C LEU A 204 7.70 5.14 -0.86
N TYR A 205 8.11 5.79 -1.95
CA TYR A 205 7.60 7.11 -2.29
C TYR A 205 6.08 7.11 -2.48
N LEU A 206 5.49 6.14 -3.18
CA LEU A 206 4.02 6.05 -3.33
C LEU A 206 3.32 5.91 -1.98
N LEU A 207 3.85 5.06 -1.09
CA LEU A 207 3.33 4.90 0.27
C LEU A 207 3.42 6.23 1.05
N LEU A 208 4.59 6.87 1.06
CA LEU A 208 4.81 8.14 1.74
C LEU A 208 3.93 9.27 1.16
N ARG A 209 3.76 9.32 -0.16
CA ARG A 209 2.91 10.30 -0.85
C ARG A 209 1.44 10.14 -0.49
N SER A 210 0.99 8.92 -0.21
CA SER A 210 -0.36 8.62 0.27
C SER A 210 -0.58 9.03 1.74
N ALA A 211 0.50 9.22 2.51
CA ALA A 211 0.43 9.56 3.93
C ALA A 211 0.04 11.03 4.19
N PRO A 212 -0.58 11.33 5.35
CA PRO A 212 -0.88 12.70 5.74
C PRO A 212 0.37 13.59 5.75
N TRP A 213 0.20 14.87 5.41
CA TRP A 213 1.30 15.83 5.34
C TRP A 213 2.11 15.94 6.65
N GLU A 214 1.47 15.79 7.81
CA GLU A 214 2.14 15.82 9.12
C GLU A 214 3.22 14.76 9.29
N LYS A 215 3.03 13.59 8.66
CA LYS A 215 4.01 12.51 8.66
C LYS A 215 5.07 12.78 7.60
N ARG A 216 4.66 13.19 6.39
CA ARG A 216 5.58 13.54 5.29
C ARG A 216 6.59 14.62 5.67
N LYS A 217 6.17 15.69 6.34
CA LYS A 217 7.06 16.82 6.68
C LYS A 217 8.17 16.45 7.68
N GLN A 218 7.99 15.37 8.45
CA GLN A 218 8.93 14.92 9.49
C GLN A 218 9.98 13.95 8.97
N ILE A 219 9.84 13.44 7.75
CA ILE A 219 10.77 12.47 7.16
C ILE A 219 12.13 13.13 6.97
N THR A 220 13.19 12.50 7.46
CA THR A 220 14.56 13.00 7.39
C THR A 220 15.44 12.15 6.47
N GLY A 221 16.70 12.57 6.30
CA GLY A 221 17.67 11.90 5.45
C GLY A 221 17.35 12.02 3.96
N GLN A 222 18.00 11.20 3.16
CA GLN A 222 17.90 11.24 1.70
C GLN A 222 16.47 10.98 1.19
N ILE A 223 15.71 10.10 1.87
CA ILE A 223 14.28 9.87 1.60
C ILE A 223 13.50 11.19 1.71
N GLY A 224 13.76 11.97 2.76
CA GLY A 224 13.16 13.28 2.96
C GLY A 224 13.51 14.24 1.81
N GLY A 225 14.78 14.33 1.43
CA GLY A 225 15.20 15.16 0.30
C GLY A 225 14.57 14.76 -1.03
N ALA A 226 14.55 13.46 -1.34
CA ALA A 226 13.96 12.93 -2.57
C ALA A 226 12.45 13.21 -2.63
N LEU A 227 11.75 13.10 -1.50
CA LEU A 227 10.34 13.45 -1.39
C LEU A 227 10.08 14.93 -1.75
N TRP A 228 10.94 15.86 -1.32
CA TRP A 228 10.82 17.27 -1.68
C TRP A 228 11.06 17.51 -3.18
N PHE A 229 12.05 16.85 -3.79
CA PHE A 229 12.28 16.96 -5.24
C PHE A 229 11.11 16.42 -6.05
N ARG A 230 10.50 15.32 -5.60
CA ARG A 230 9.29 14.77 -6.23
C ARG A 230 8.10 15.72 -6.06
N HIS A 231 7.92 16.39 -4.91
CA HIS A 231 6.87 17.39 -4.80
C HIS A 231 7.10 18.62 -5.71
N ILE A 232 8.35 19.06 -5.90
CA ILE A 232 8.69 20.12 -6.87
C ILE A 232 8.28 19.68 -8.29
N ALA A 233 8.61 18.44 -8.66
CA ALA A 233 8.20 17.85 -9.93
C ALA A 233 6.66 17.80 -10.08
N GLU A 234 5.94 17.38 -9.03
CA GLU A 234 4.47 17.29 -9.04
C GLU A 234 3.81 18.65 -9.24
N VAL A 235 4.30 19.70 -8.57
CA VAL A 235 3.79 21.07 -8.73
C VAL A 235 3.91 21.52 -10.19
N ILE A 236 5.07 21.29 -10.82
CA ILE A 236 5.30 21.65 -12.22
C ILE A 236 4.42 20.78 -13.14
N ARG A 237 4.40 19.46 -12.96
CA ARG A 237 3.61 18.53 -13.78
C ARG A 237 2.13 18.95 -13.81
N ARG A 238 1.53 19.20 -12.64
CA ARG A 238 0.12 19.59 -12.54
C ARG A 238 -0.18 20.88 -13.31
N ALA A 239 0.69 21.88 -13.23
CA ALA A 239 0.53 23.13 -13.98
C ALA A 239 0.54 22.93 -15.49
N PHE A 240 1.47 22.12 -16.00
CA PHE A 240 1.53 21.82 -17.43
C PHE A 240 0.38 20.93 -17.88
N THR A 241 -0.07 19.98 -17.07
CA THR A 241 -1.28 19.21 -17.35
C THR A 241 -2.51 20.12 -17.46
N ASP A 242 -2.70 21.07 -16.54
CA ASP A 242 -3.85 21.97 -16.57
C ASP A 242 -3.86 22.92 -17.78
N VAL A 243 -2.68 23.43 -18.17
CA VAL A 243 -2.57 24.49 -19.20
C VAL A 243 -2.39 23.94 -20.61
N HIS A 244 -1.61 22.87 -20.75
CA HIS A 244 -1.22 22.30 -22.05
C HIS A 244 -1.87 20.95 -22.33
N ASN A 245 -2.69 20.43 -21.40
CA ASN A 245 -3.34 19.11 -21.50
C ASN A 245 -2.34 17.96 -21.77
N VAL A 246 -1.12 18.08 -21.22
CA VAL A 246 -0.07 17.07 -21.37
C VAL A 246 -0.16 16.02 -20.26
N THR A 247 0.14 14.77 -20.62
CA THR A 247 0.12 13.63 -19.69
C THR A 247 1.54 13.15 -19.44
N TRP A 248 2.29 13.87 -18.59
CA TRP A 248 3.62 13.42 -18.18
C TRP A 248 3.51 12.27 -17.18
N LEU A 249 4.58 11.46 -17.13
CA LEU A 249 4.75 10.38 -16.17
C LEU A 249 4.70 10.90 -14.73
N GLU A 250 4.20 10.09 -13.80
CA GLU A 250 4.15 10.44 -12.39
C GLU A 250 5.54 10.43 -11.74
N GLU A 251 5.61 11.07 -10.56
CA GLU A 251 6.85 11.37 -9.85
C GLU A 251 7.60 10.12 -9.38
N ASP A 252 6.91 8.99 -9.20
CA ASP A 252 7.50 7.70 -8.83
C ASP A 252 8.31 7.07 -9.99
N GLN A 253 7.94 7.37 -11.25
CA GLN A 253 8.44 6.68 -12.44
C GLN A 253 9.76 7.26 -12.99
N ALA A 254 10.83 7.24 -12.19
CA ALA A 254 12.09 7.88 -12.58
C ALA A 254 12.88 7.14 -13.67
N VAL A 255 12.98 5.81 -13.56
CA VAL A 255 13.75 4.95 -14.47
C VAL A 255 12.96 3.66 -14.72
N GLY A 256 13.10 3.08 -15.92
CA GLY A 256 12.33 1.91 -16.33
C GLY A 256 10.94 2.24 -16.86
N GLN A 257 10.29 1.26 -17.47
CA GLN A 257 8.92 1.38 -18.01
C GLN A 257 8.04 0.30 -17.41
N TRP A 258 6.85 0.69 -16.96
CA TRP A 258 5.81 -0.25 -16.60
C TRP A 258 5.17 -0.80 -17.88
N HIS A 259 4.88 -2.11 -17.90
CA HIS A 259 4.01 -2.67 -18.93
C HIS A 259 2.59 -2.11 -18.77
N ILE A 260 1.89 -1.97 -19.90
CA ILE A 260 0.53 -1.42 -19.95
C ILE A 260 -0.41 -2.27 -19.06
N GLY A 261 -1.17 -1.60 -18.19
CA GLY A 261 -2.14 -2.23 -17.29
C GLY A 261 -1.55 -2.86 -16.03
N THR A 262 -0.22 -2.84 -15.86
CA THR A 262 0.43 -3.37 -14.64
C THR A 262 0.18 -2.45 -13.45
N ARG A 263 0.22 -1.12 -13.64
CA ARG A 263 -0.03 -0.18 -12.54
C ARG A 263 -1.49 -0.23 -12.09
N GLU A 264 -2.44 -0.34 -13.01
CA GLU A 264 -3.84 -0.58 -12.63
C GLU A 264 -3.99 -1.89 -11.85
N ARG A 265 -3.32 -2.94 -12.29
CA ARG A 265 -3.25 -4.22 -11.58
C ARG A 265 -2.46 -4.23 -10.29
N ILE A 266 -1.70 -3.19 -9.92
CA ILE A 266 -0.93 -3.14 -8.65
C ILE A 266 -1.42 -2.00 -7.73
N TYR A 267 -1.98 -0.93 -8.29
CA TYR A 267 -2.39 0.24 -7.53
C TYR A 267 -3.87 0.57 -7.73
N GLY A 268 -4.62 -0.20 -8.54
CA GLY A 268 -6.03 0.06 -8.85
C GLY A 268 -6.23 1.22 -9.85
N THR A 269 -5.15 1.83 -10.32
CA THR A 269 -5.15 2.93 -11.28
C THR A 269 -3.78 3.05 -11.94
N GLU A 270 -3.73 3.49 -13.19
CA GLU A 270 -2.47 3.83 -13.86
C GLU A 270 -1.80 5.09 -13.27
N ARG A 271 -2.56 5.93 -12.56
CA ARG A 271 -2.08 7.19 -11.98
C ARG A 271 -2.35 7.26 -10.46
N PRO A 272 -1.61 6.49 -9.64
CA PRO A 272 -1.81 6.42 -8.19
C PRO A 272 -1.67 7.75 -7.44
N ILE A 273 -0.87 8.71 -7.92
CA ILE A 273 -0.66 10.01 -7.25
C ILE A 273 -1.81 10.97 -7.57
N ASP A 274 -2.36 10.89 -8.78
CA ASP A 274 -3.54 11.68 -9.16
C ASP A 274 -4.83 11.09 -8.56
N ASN A 275 -4.89 9.77 -8.33
CA ASN A 275 -6.07 9.08 -7.79
C ASN A 275 -5.80 8.41 -6.42
N ILE A 276 -5.33 9.19 -5.45
CA ILE A 276 -4.89 8.70 -4.12
C ILE A 276 -5.98 7.90 -3.38
N LEU A 277 -7.25 8.28 -3.51
CA LEU A 277 -8.34 7.58 -2.83
C LEU A 277 -8.53 6.15 -3.36
N ILE A 278 -8.34 5.96 -4.67
CA ILE A 278 -8.37 4.65 -5.30
C ILE A 278 -7.10 3.87 -4.93
N SER A 279 -5.93 4.50 -5.03
CA SER A 279 -4.66 3.80 -4.86
C SER A 279 -4.29 3.43 -3.43
N ARG A 280 -4.72 4.21 -2.44
CA ARG A 280 -4.37 4.00 -1.02
C ARG A 280 -4.69 2.59 -0.49
N PRO A 281 -5.90 2.01 -0.66
CA PRO A 281 -6.16 0.64 -0.19
C PRO A 281 -5.28 -0.39 -0.89
N HIS A 282 -5.03 -0.25 -2.19
CA HIS A 282 -4.16 -1.15 -2.94
C HIS A 282 -2.69 -1.02 -2.50
N LEU A 283 -2.20 0.20 -2.28
CA LEU A 283 -0.86 0.44 -1.71
C LEU A 283 -0.73 -0.18 -0.32
N ALA A 284 -1.73 -0.04 0.55
CA ALA A 284 -1.72 -0.68 1.86
C ALA A 284 -1.67 -2.22 1.74
N PHE A 285 -2.39 -2.79 0.77
CA PHE A 285 -2.39 -4.23 0.53
C PHE A 285 -1.02 -4.72 0.03
N GLU A 286 -0.45 -4.08 -1.00
CA GLU A 286 0.87 -4.44 -1.56
C GLU A 286 1.99 -4.35 -0.53
N PHE A 287 1.90 -3.39 0.40
CA PHE A 287 2.85 -3.25 1.50
C PHE A 287 2.56 -4.15 2.72
N GLY A 288 1.50 -4.97 2.68
CA GLY A 288 1.09 -5.82 3.80
C GLY A 288 0.58 -5.04 5.03
N LEU A 289 0.15 -3.80 4.84
CA LEU A 289 -0.36 -2.89 5.88
C LEU A 289 -1.89 -2.87 5.96
N TYR A 290 -2.60 -3.53 5.04
CA TYR A 290 -4.06 -3.61 5.06
C TYR A 290 -4.54 -4.52 6.20
N THR A 291 -5.28 -3.97 7.14
CA THR A 291 -5.77 -4.66 8.35
C THR A 291 -7.26 -4.94 8.36
N GLY A 292 -7.99 -4.59 7.28
CA GLY A 292 -9.40 -4.94 7.14
C GLY A 292 -9.59 -6.45 6.95
N SER A 293 -10.74 -6.99 7.34
CA SER A 293 -11.12 -8.35 6.94
C SER A 293 -11.21 -8.40 5.42
N THR A 294 -10.26 -9.08 4.79
CA THR A 294 -10.25 -9.36 3.35
C THR A 294 -11.04 -10.62 3.04
N ILE A 295 -11.22 -11.49 4.03
CA ILE A 295 -11.86 -12.79 3.90
C ILE A 295 -12.88 -12.95 5.01
N ARG A 296 -14.06 -13.44 4.66
CA ARG A 296 -15.06 -13.95 5.58
C ARG A 296 -15.34 -15.42 5.29
N TRP A 297 -15.10 -16.26 6.28
CA TRP A 297 -15.29 -17.71 6.19
C TRP A 297 -16.53 -18.12 6.99
N TYR A 298 -17.58 -18.48 6.28
CA TYR A 298 -18.82 -19.02 6.81
C TYR A 298 -18.68 -20.53 7.02
N LEU A 299 -18.89 -20.96 8.26
CA LEU A 299 -18.83 -22.36 8.68
C LEU A 299 -20.21 -22.77 9.16
N GLU A 300 -20.69 -23.92 8.68
CA GLU A 300 -22.02 -24.40 9.00
C GLU A 300 -22.20 -24.68 10.50
N GLY A 301 -21.33 -25.51 11.09
CA GLY A 301 -21.44 -25.96 12.48
C GLY A 301 -20.35 -25.51 13.44
N GLU A 302 -20.52 -25.89 14.71
CA GLU A 302 -19.56 -25.60 15.78
C GLU A 302 -18.25 -26.37 15.60
N THR A 303 -18.30 -27.62 15.14
CA THR A 303 -17.11 -28.46 14.94
C THR A 303 -16.15 -27.79 13.95
N GLU A 304 -16.65 -27.36 12.79
CA GLU A 304 -15.88 -26.72 11.74
C GLU A 304 -15.43 -25.31 12.16
N TYR A 305 -16.29 -24.59 12.89
CA TYR A 305 -15.94 -23.29 13.49
C TYR A 305 -14.73 -23.38 14.42
N TYR A 306 -14.75 -24.32 15.36
CA TYR A 306 -13.64 -24.48 16.31
C TYR A 306 -12.41 -25.13 15.67
N ALA A 307 -12.59 -25.96 14.64
CA ALA A 307 -11.48 -26.46 13.81
C ALA A 307 -10.75 -25.30 13.12
N ALA A 308 -11.49 -24.39 12.47
CA ALA A 308 -10.92 -23.20 11.81
C ALA A 308 -10.23 -22.26 12.81
N LEU A 309 -10.82 -22.02 13.98
CA LEU A 309 -10.19 -21.20 15.03
C LEU A 309 -8.91 -21.81 15.59
N PHE A 310 -8.85 -23.14 15.69
CA PHE A 310 -7.65 -23.85 16.11
C PHE A 310 -6.52 -23.70 15.08
N ALA A 311 -6.83 -23.89 13.79
CA ALA A 311 -5.86 -23.75 12.72
C ALA A 311 -5.42 -22.30 12.48
N LEU A 312 -6.26 -21.32 12.83
CA LEU A 312 -6.00 -19.88 12.66
C LEU A 312 -6.10 -19.12 14.00
N PRO A 313 -5.19 -19.37 14.97
CA PRO A 313 -5.21 -18.68 16.25
C PRO A 313 -4.85 -17.21 16.00
N LYS A 314 -5.84 -16.32 16.05
CA LYS A 314 -5.81 -14.89 15.65
C LYS A 314 -6.13 -14.59 14.18
N ALA A 315 -7.01 -15.38 13.56
CA ALA A 315 -7.57 -15.13 12.22
C ALA A 315 -7.88 -13.63 11.93
N ALA A 316 -8.50 -12.94 12.90
CA ALA A 316 -8.86 -11.52 12.76
C ALA A 316 -7.66 -10.59 12.53
N LEU A 317 -6.50 -10.85 13.16
CA LEU A 317 -5.26 -10.08 12.89
C LEU A 317 -4.72 -10.32 11.48
N GLY A 318 -5.05 -11.47 10.89
CA GLY A 318 -4.70 -11.83 9.52
C GLY A 318 -5.69 -11.34 8.47
N GLY A 319 -6.74 -10.58 8.86
CA GLY A 319 -7.80 -10.14 7.96
C GLY A 319 -8.82 -11.24 7.63
N ILE A 320 -8.92 -12.29 8.45
CA ILE A 320 -9.86 -13.40 8.26
C ILE A 320 -10.92 -13.33 9.35
N GLU A 321 -12.17 -13.14 8.95
CA GLU A 321 -13.34 -13.17 9.83
C GLU A 321 -13.99 -14.55 9.73
N VAL A 322 -14.08 -15.28 10.84
CA VAL A 322 -14.67 -16.63 10.88
C VAL A 322 -16.07 -16.52 11.49
N ILE A 323 -17.09 -17.01 10.78
CA ILE A 323 -18.50 -16.89 11.15
C ILE A 323 -19.11 -18.28 11.32
N ASN A 324 -19.60 -18.57 12.52
CA ASN A 324 -20.47 -19.73 12.77
C ASN A 324 -21.91 -19.39 12.34
N LEU A 325 -22.42 -20.09 11.33
CA LEU A 325 -23.77 -19.88 10.80
C LEU A 325 -24.86 -20.37 11.77
N LYS A 326 -24.64 -21.50 12.46
CA LYS A 326 -25.55 -22.06 13.48
C LYS A 326 -25.53 -21.29 14.80
N GLY A 327 -24.44 -20.59 15.12
CA GLY A 327 -24.29 -19.84 16.38
C GLY A 327 -25.17 -18.59 16.44
N ALA A 328 -26.33 -18.66 17.09
CA ALA A 328 -27.21 -17.51 17.30
C ALA A 328 -26.73 -16.62 18.46
N VAL A 329 -26.82 -15.30 18.31
CA VAL A 329 -26.81 -14.38 19.46
C VAL A 329 -28.27 -14.22 19.90
N GLY A 330 -28.71 -15.02 20.89
CA GLY A 330 -30.06 -14.96 21.46
C GLY A 330 -30.93 -16.21 21.26
N ASN A 331 -32.13 -16.22 21.86
CA ASN A 331 -33.07 -17.36 21.92
C ASN A 331 -33.88 -17.62 20.63
N GLU A 332 -33.52 -17.02 19.49
CA GLU A 332 -34.22 -17.24 18.22
C GLU A 332 -33.54 -18.34 17.39
N LYS A 333 -34.33 -19.20 16.74
CA LYS A 333 -33.80 -20.19 15.78
C LYS A 333 -33.14 -19.44 14.62
N ALA A 334 -31.81 -19.41 14.58
CA ALA A 334 -31.05 -18.73 13.54
C ALA A 334 -31.40 -19.31 12.15
N ASN A 335 -31.93 -18.46 11.27
CA ASN A 335 -32.09 -18.81 9.87
C ASN A 335 -30.73 -18.69 9.16
N ILE A 336 -30.03 -19.81 9.07
CA ILE A 336 -28.70 -19.95 8.43
C ILE A 336 -28.69 -19.31 7.03
N ALA A 337 -29.73 -19.58 6.24
CA ALA A 337 -29.82 -19.08 4.86
C ALA A 337 -29.96 -17.55 4.82
N LEU A 338 -30.69 -16.95 5.77
CA LEU A 338 -30.83 -15.50 5.85
C LEU A 338 -29.51 -14.84 6.24
N ARG A 339 -28.83 -15.35 7.29
CA ARG A 339 -27.53 -14.82 7.74
C ARG A 339 -26.46 -14.91 6.67
N LEU A 340 -26.43 -16.03 5.94
CA LEU A 340 -25.52 -16.20 4.82
C LEU A 340 -25.85 -15.20 3.70
N THR A 341 -27.13 -15.01 3.38
CA THR A 341 -27.55 -14.06 2.34
C THR A 341 -27.15 -12.62 2.68
N ASP A 342 -27.44 -12.16 3.91
CA ASP A 342 -27.11 -10.81 4.36
C ASP A 342 -25.59 -10.60 4.43
N GLY A 343 -24.86 -11.62 4.91
CA GLY A 343 -23.40 -11.60 4.97
C GLY A 343 -22.77 -11.50 3.57
N LEU A 344 -23.22 -12.32 2.61
CA LEU A 344 -22.69 -12.31 1.24
C LEU A 344 -23.00 -11.00 0.51
N ALA A 345 -24.16 -10.39 0.76
CA ALA A 345 -24.47 -9.06 0.22
C ALA A 345 -23.49 -7.99 0.74
N GLN A 346 -23.19 -8.00 2.04
CA GLN A 346 -22.20 -7.11 2.63
C GLN A 346 -20.79 -7.39 2.11
N ASP A 347 -20.41 -8.66 1.97
CA ASP A 347 -19.08 -9.04 1.46
C ASP A 347 -18.86 -8.51 0.05
N LYS A 348 -19.87 -8.58 -0.81
CA LYS A 348 -19.84 -8.02 -2.16
C LYS A 348 -19.66 -6.50 -2.16
N GLU A 349 -20.38 -5.79 -1.29
CA GLU A 349 -20.26 -4.33 -1.15
C GLU A 349 -18.86 -3.93 -0.66
N LEU A 350 -18.33 -4.67 0.31
CA LEU A 350 -17.03 -4.42 0.93
C LEU A 350 -15.85 -5.06 0.19
N ARG A 351 -16.10 -5.70 -0.96
CA ARG A 351 -15.10 -6.42 -1.77
C ARG A 351 -14.29 -7.45 -0.96
N ARG A 352 -14.97 -8.21 -0.11
CA ARG A 352 -14.39 -9.28 0.70
C ARG A 352 -14.59 -10.62 0.02
N PHE A 353 -13.58 -11.48 0.10
CA PHE A 353 -13.72 -12.86 -0.33
C PHE A 353 -14.63 -13.63 0.61
N SER A 354 -15.61 -14.33 0.04
CA SER A 354 -16.53 -15.18 0.77
C SER A 354 -16.11 -16.64 0.63
N PHE A 355 -15.75 -17.24 1.76
CA PHE A 355 -15.43 -18.66 1.88
C PHE A 355 -16.60 -19.35 2.56
N ILE A 356 -17.11 -20.45 1.99
CA ILE A 356 -18.27 -21.16 2.55
C ILE A 356 -17.90 -22.63 2.70
N SER A 357 -17.95 -23.15 3.93
CA SER A 357 -17.82 -24.58 4.21
C SER A 357 -19.13 -25.11 4.78
N PHE A 358 -19.69 -26.12 4.12
CA PHE A 358 -20.97 -26.71 4.49
C PHE A 358 -21.03 -28.20 4.13
N ASP A 359 -21.99 -28.90 4.71
CA ASP A 359 -22.22 -30.33 4.48
C ASP A 359 -23.28 -30.55 3.39
N ASN A 360 -23.10 -31.60 2.57
CA ASN A 360 -23.99 -31.87 1.44
C ASN A 360 -25.26 -32.66 1.82
N ASP A 361 -25.51 -32.86 3.12
CA ASP A 361 -26.60 -33.68 3.64
C ASP A 361 -27.93 -32.92 3.78
N VAL A 362 -27.92 -31.58 3.74
CA VAL A 362 -29.11 -30.72 3.83
C VAL A 362 -29.42 -30.04 2.48
N PRO A 363 -30.37 -30.56 1.67
CA PRO A 363 -30.68 -30.00 0.35
C PRO A 363 -31.11 -28.53 0.35
N ALA A 364 -31.68 -28.06 1.46
CA ALA A 364 -32.07 -26.65 1.61
C ALA A 364 -30.85 -25.70 1.62
N ASN A 365 -29.75 -26.11 2.26
CA ASN A 365 -28.51 -25.34 2.32
C ASN A 365 -27.87 -25.27 0.93
N THR A 366 -27.76 -26.43 0.25
CA THR A 366 -27.22 -26.54 -1.11
C THR A 366 -28.00 -25.66 -2.09
N LYS A 367 -29.35 -25.64 -2.00
CA LYS A 367 -30.20 -24.80 -2.84
C LYS A 367 -30.01 -23.31 -2.55
N ALA A 368 -29.89 -22.92 -1.28
CA ALA A 368 -29.67 -21.53 -0.90
C ALA A 368 -28.32 -21.01 -1.42
N ILE A 369 -27.25 -21.80 -1.28
CA ILE A 369 -25.90 -21.45 -1.76
C ILE A 369 -25.88 -21.31 -3.29
N ARG A 370 -26.46 -22.27 -4.03
CA ARG A 370 -26.56 -22.18 -5.49
C ARG A 370 -27.23 -20.89 -5.97
N LYS A 371 -28.32 -20.48 -5.31
CA LYS A 371 -29.00 -19.22 -5.61
C LYS A 371 -28.11 -18.00 -5.42
N GLN A 372 -27.20 -18.02 -4.42
CA GLN A 372 -26.27 -16.91 -4.20
C GLN A 372 -25.12 -16.88 -5.20
N ILE A 373 -24.69 -18.06 -5.70
CA ILE A 373 -23.73 -18.15 -6.80
C ILE A 373 -24.35 -17.58 -8.08
N GLU A 374 -25.58 -17.98 -8.41
CA GLU A 374 -26.32 -17.46 -9.58
C GLU A 374 -26.52 -15.94 -9.52
N ALA A 375 -26.75 -15.39 -8.33
CA ALA A 375 -26.85 -13.95 -8.11
C ALA A 375 -25.49 -13.20 -8.19
N GLY A 376 -24.38 -13.94 -8.37
CA GLY A 376 -23.03 -13.38 -8.38
C GLY A 376 -22.66 -12.73 -7.06
N ASN A 377 -23.15 -13.28 -5.93
CA ASN A 377 -22.87 -12.76 -4.59
C ASN A 377 -21.68 -13.47 -3.93
N VAL A 378 -21.18 -14.55 -4.53
CA VAL A 378 -20.03 -15.29 -4.01
C VAL A 378 -18.82 -15.04 -4.91
N VAL A 379 -17.80 -14.41 -4.34
CA VAL A 379 -16.45 -14.30 -4.93
C VAL A 379 -15.49 -14.86 -3.89
N GLY A 380 -14.90 -16.02 -4.16
CA GLY A 380 -14.07 -16.73 -3.19
C GLY A 380 -14.07 -18.23 -3.46
N TYR A 381 -14.35 -19.04 -2.43
CA TYR A 381 -14.23 -20.50 -2.50
C TYR A 381 -15.38 -21.17 -1.73
N ILE A 382 -15.84 -22.32 -2.22
CA ILE A 382 -16.86 -23.12 -1.56
C ILE A 382 -16.31 -24.53 -1.34
N ASN A 383 -16.29 -24.96 -0.09
CA ASN A 383 -16.05 -26.35 0.29
C ASN A 383 -17.39 -27.03 0.61
N CYS A 384 -17.75 -28.02 -0.20
CA CYS A 384 -18.93 -28.86 -0.01
C CYS A 384 -18.46 -30.24 0.45
N ASN A 385 -18.52 -30.51 1.76
CA ASN A 385 -18.05 -31.79 2.29
C ASN A 385 -19.01 -32.92 1.89
N GLN A 386 -18.45 -34.10 1.58
CA GLN A 386 -19.22 -35.29 1.23
C GLN A 386 -18.80 -36.48 2.10
N PRO A 387 -19.72 -37.10 2.86
CA PRO A 387 -21.09 -36.65 3.14
C PRO A 387 -21.15 -35.44 4.10
N ASP A 388 -20.23 -35.36 5.05
CA ASP A 388 -20.13 -34.31 6.08
C ASP A 388 -18.66 -33.96 6.38
N PHE A 389 -18.42 -32.98 7.25
CA PHE A 389 -17.07 -32.54 7.62
C PHE A 389 -16.18 -33.70 8.08
N GLU A 390 -16.68 -34.59 8.94
CA GLU A 390 -15.93 -35.73 9.44
C GLU A 390 -15.51 -36.68 8.31
N PHE A 391 -16.44 -37.27 7.58
CA PHE A 391 -16.12 -38.29 6.58
C PHE A 391 -15.57 -37.71 5.28
N GLY A 392 -15.81 -36.42 5.02
CA GLY A 392 -15.17 -35.68 3.93
C GLY A 392 -13.68 -35.43 4.18
N ASN A 393 -13.27 -35.29 5.46
CA ASN A 393 -11.88 -35.02 5.82
C ASN A 393 -11.12 -36.22 6.37
N PHE A 394 -11.79 -37.21 6.96
CA PHE A 394 -11.16 -38.30 7.70
C PHE A 394 -11.73 -39.67 7.32
N THR A 395 -10.93 -40.73 7.49
CA THR A 395 -11.41 -42.12 7.45
C THR A 395 -12.00 -42.53 8.79
N LEU A 396 -12.73 -43.65 8.83
CA LEU A 396 -13.31 -44.15 10.08
C LEU A 396 -12.20 -44.49 11.10
N GLU A 397 -11.11 -45.09 10.65
CA GLU A 397 -9.96 -45.46 11.48
C GLU A 397 -9.32 -44.22 12.11
N GLU A 398 -9.14 -43.16 11.31
CA GLU A 398 -8.62 -41.88 11.81
C GLU A 398 -9.56 -41.28 12.85
N LEU A 399 -10.88 -41.27 12.62
CA LEU A 399 -11.86 -40.74 13.57
C LEU A 399 -11.86 -41.52 14.90
N VAL A 400 -11.79 -42.86 14.84
CA VAL A 400 -11.69 -43.72 16.03
C VAL A 400 -10.42 -43.40 16.81
N GLU A 401 -9.29 -43.22 16.15
CA GLU A 401 -8.01 -42.93 16.81
C GLU A 401 -7.99 -41.52 17.42
N ILE A 402 -8.54 -40.50 16.73
CA ILE A 402 -8.67 -39.14 17.29
C ILE A 402 -9.57 -39.15 18.53
N ALA A 403 -10.70 -39.86 18.47
CA ALA A 403 -11.61 -40.00 19.60
C ALA A 403 -10.98 -40.78 20.77
N ALA A 404 -10.20 -41.83 20.49
CA ALA A 404 -9.46 -42.57 21.51
C ALA A 404 -8.44 -41.69 22.22
N ARG A 405 -7.68 -40.85 21.50
CA ARG A 405 -6.72 -39.91 22.12
C ARG A 405 -7.41 -38.93 23.08
N ILE A 406 -8.60 -38.43 22.71
CA ILE A 406 -9.40 -37.55 23.57
C ILE A 406 -9.79 -38.24 24.88
N ASP A 407 -10.10 -39.54 24.82
CA ASP A 407 -10.50 -40.35 25.97
C ASP A 407 -9.29 -40.72 26.85
N GLU A 408 -8.16 -41.04 26.23
CA GLU A 408 -6.89 -41.33 26.90
C GLU A 408 -6.35 -40.12 27.68
N GLU A 409 -6.46 -38.91 27.11
CA GLU A 409 -6.12 -37.66 27.80
C GLU A 409 -6.99 -37.43 29.05
N GLN A 410 -8.17 -38.04 29.10
CA GLN A 410 -9.09 -38.00 30.24
C GLN A 410 -8.93 -39.23 31.17
N GLY A 411 -7.97 -40.11 30.88
CA GLY A 411 -7.67 -41.30 31.67
C GLY A 411 -8.65 -42.46 31.47
N ALA A 412 -9.42 -42.47 30.39
CA ALA A 412 -10.34 -43.56 30.09
C ALA A 412 -9.67 -44.69 29.29
N ASP A 413 -10.12 -45.93 29.52
CA ASP A 413 -9.76 -47.09 28.70
C ASP A 413 -10.49 -47.03 27.35
N THR A 414 -9.75 -47.20 26.26
CA THR A 414 -10.19 -47.02 24.88
C THR A 414 -10.20 -48.31 24.07
N GLU A 415 -9.87 -49.47 24.66
CA GLU A 415 -9.88 -50.74 23.92
C GLU A 415 -11.26 -51.04 23.31
N LYS A 416 -12.34 -50.77 24.04
CA LYS A 416 -13.72 -50.94 23.55
C LYS A 416 -14.05 -50.06 22.35
N LEU A 417 -13.47 -48.86 22.29
CA LEU A 417 -13.68 -47.92 21.19
C LEU A 417 -12.91 -48.36 19.93
N ARG A 418 -11.74 -48.99 20.09
CA ARG A 418 -10.94 -49.51 18.96
C ARG A 418 -11.43 -50.86 18.44
N THR A 419 -11.99 -51.69 19.31
CA THR A 419 -12.43 -53.07 19.00
C THR A 419 -13.95 -53.24 18.81
N GLY A 420 -14.72 -52.15 18.99
CA GLY A 420 -16.16 -52.15 18.85
C GLY A 420 -16.64 -52.47 17.42
N ASN A 421 -17.94 -52.74 17.27
CA ASN A 421 -18.51 -53.03 15.96
C ASN A 421 -18.63 -51.75 15.11
N GLN A 422 -17.83 -51.68 14.05
CA GLN A 422 -17.71 -50.52 13.15
C GLN A 422 -18.55 -50.65 11.87
N ASP A 423 -19.41 -51.66 11.76
CA ASP A 423 -20.20 -51.91 10.55
C ASP A 423 -21.14 -50.74 10.20
N LYS A 424 -21.05 -50.27 8.94
CA LYS A 424 -21.97 -49.28 8.31
C LYS A 424 -21.94 -47.87 8.91
N ILE A 425 -20.82 -47.47 9.51
CA ILE A 425 -20.58 -46.09 9.94
C ILE A 425 -20.04 -45.29 8.75
N ASP A 426 -20.85 -44.37 8.22
CA ASP A 426 -20.57 -43.61 7.00
C ASP A 426 -20.85 -42.10 7.16
N THR A 427 -21.24 -41.66 8.35
CA THR A 427 -21.63 -40.27 8.66
C THR A 427 -21.25 -39.94 10.10
N GLY A 428 -20.91 -38.68 10.37
CA GLY A 428 -20.54 -38.15 11.68
C GLY A 428 -21.60 -38.42 12.74
N LYS A 429 -22.88 -38.37 12.38
CA LYS A 429 -23.99 -38.72 13.30
C LYS A 429 -23.97 -40.20 13.71
N LYS A 430 -23.67 -41.13 12.79
CA LYS A 430 -23.52 -42.56 13.13
C LYS A 430 -22.26 -42.80 13.94
N PHE A 431 -21.17 -42.08 13.62
CA PHE A 431 -19.94 -42.15 14.39
C PHE A 431 -20.12 -41.63 15.83
N GLU A 432 -20.86 -40.55 16.02
CA GLU A 432 -21.23 -40.04 17.35
C GLU A 432 -22.03 -41.08 18.15
N ALA A 433 -22.97 -41.79 17.52
CA ALA A 433 -23.72 -42.86 18.16
C ALA A 433 -22.82 -44.04 18.57
N TYR A 434 -21.88 -44.42 17.69
CA TYR A 434 -20.85 -45.42 17.99
C TYR A 434 -19.98 -44.99 19.18
N TYR A 435 -19.46 -43.75 19.16
CA TYR A 435 -18.65 -43.25 20.26
C TYR A 435 -19.42 -43.23 21.59
N CYS A 436 -20.66 -42.75 21.61
CA CYS A 436 -21.50 -42.77 22.82
C CYS A 436 -21.74 -44.17 23.37
N GLN A 437 -21.75 -45.20 22.51
CA GLN A 437 -21.95 -46.59 22.91
C GLN A 437 -20.68 -47.25 23.45
N TYR A 438 -19.52 -46.95 22.87
CA TYR A 438 -18.27 -47.66 23.14
C TYR A 438 -17.25 -46.87 23.97
N SER A 439 -17.41 -45.56 24.11
CA SER A 439 -16.59 -44.73 25.01
C SER A 439 -17.04 -44.91 26.46
N ASN A 440 -16.06 -45.05 27.36
CA ASN A 440 -16.30 -45.09 28.80
C ASN A 440 -16.63 -43.70 29.40
N ILE A 441 -16.49 -42.61 28.62
CA ILE A 441 -16.80 -41.24 29.04
C ILE A 441 -18.26 -40.87 28.72
N GLY A 442 -18.83 -41.45 27.67
CA GLY A 442 -20.28 -41.44 27.39
C GLY A 442 -20.90 -40.07 27.08
N LYS A 443 -20.13 -39.10 26.57
CA LYS A 443 -20.64 -37.77 26.15
C LYS A 443 -20.60 -37.62 24.63
N ALA A 444 -21.51 -36.82 24.07
CA ALA A 444 -21.50 -36.51 22.64
C ALA A 444 -20.18 -35.83 22.21
N LEU A 445 -19.55 -36.33 21.14
CA LEU A 445 -18.40 -35.68 20.48
C LEU A 445 -18.89 -34.52 19.60
N LYS A 446 -19.08 -33.34 20.20
CA LYS A 446 -19.45 -32.13 19.49
C LYS A 446 -18.76 -30.90 20.05
N GLY A 447 -18.74 -29.84 19.23
CA GLY A 447 -18.30 -28.52 19.62
C GLY A 447 -16.77 -28.40 19.70
N GLU A 448 -16.31 -27.56 20.62
CA GLU A 448 -14.94 -27.07 20.64
C GLU A 448 -13.86 -28.15 20.75
N LYS A 449 -14.02 -29.09 21.69
CA LYS A 449 -12.99 -30.11 21.94
C LYS A 449 -12.80 -31.02 20.72
N TRP A 450 -13.92 -31.43 20.11
CA TRP A 450 -13.90 -32.29 18.92
C TRP A 450 -13.32 -31.57 17.71
N GLY A 451 -13.79 -30.34 17.42
CA GLY A 451 -13.27 -29.53 16.31
C GLY A 451 -11.77 -29.25 16.42
N ARG A 452 -11.26 -28.94 17.62
CA ARG A 452 -9.83 -28.74 17.86
C ARG A 452 -9.00 -30.00 17.63
N ALA A 453 -9.49 -31.16 18.08
CA ALA A 453 -8.78 -32.43 17.90
C ALA A 453 -8.71 -32.83 16.43
N LEU A 454 -9.81 -32.70 15.69
CA LEU A 454 -9.85 -32.92 14.24
C LEU A 454 -8.88 -31.99 13.51
N ALA A 455 -8.87 -30.69 13.84
CA ALA A 455 -7.95 -29.74 13.24
C ALA A 455 -6.49 -30.05 13.55
N ASN A 456 -6.17 -30.42 14.80
CA ASN A 456 -4.81 -30.80 15.18
C ASN A 456 -4.31 -31.99 14.36
N TYR A 457 -5.14 -33.04 14.27
CA TYR A 457 -4.81 -34.21 13.46
C TYR A 457 -4.64 -33.85 11.98
N ALA A 458 -5.54 -33.05 11.40
CA ALA A 458 -5.46 -32.65 10.01
C ALA A 458 -4.22 -31.77 9.69
N LEU A 459 -3.71 -31.00 10.66
CA LEU A 459 -2.49 -30.21 10.50
C LEU A 459 -1.24 -31.09 10.53
N ASP A 460 -1.20 -32.08 11.42
CA ASP A 460 -0.09 -33.04 11.51
C ASP A 460 -0.07 -33.99 10.30
N TYR A 461 -1.25 -34.35 9.78
CA TYR A 461 -1.45 -35.27 8.66
C TYR A 461 -2.32 -34.63 7.56
N PRO A 462 -1.77 -33.76 6.69
CA PRO A 462 -2.56 -32.96 5.74
C PRO A 462 -3.19 -33.74 4.59
N LEU A 463 -2.76 -34.99 4.37
CA LEU A 463 -3.30 -35.90 3.37
C LEU A 463 -4.17 -36.97 4.05
N ARG A 464 -5.23 -37.42 3.38
CA ARG A 464 -6.02 -38.56 3.85
C ARG A 464 -5.27 -39.87 3.62
N GLU A 465 -5.38 -40.81 4.56
CA GLU A 465 -4.69 -42.11 4.46
C GLU A 465 -5.20 -43.00 3.31
N ASP A 466 -6.49 -42.93 2.98
CA ASP A 466 -7.13 -43.83 2.01
C ASP A 466 -6.77 -43.54 0.54
N ASN A 467 -6.67 -42.26 0.17
CA ASN A 467 -6.50 -41.83 -1.21
C ASN A 467 -5.32 -40.87 -1.42
N ASN A 468 -4.59 -40.53 -0.35
CA ASN A 468 -3.47 -39.60 -0.34
C ASN A 468 -3.79 -38.21 -0.93
N CYS A 469 -5.08 -37.87 -1.02
CA CYS A 469 -5.54 -36.56 -1.45
C CYS A 469 -5.52 -35.61 -0.26
N LYS A 470 -5.33 -34.32 -0.56
CA LYS A 470 -5.34 -33.28 0.46
C LYS A 470 -6.72 -33.21 1.11
N ARG A 471 -6.76 -33.11 2.44
CA ARG A 471 -8.03 -32.97 3.18
C ARG A 471 -8.73 -31.67 2.75
N PRO A 472 -10.04 -31.68 2.42
CA PRO A 472 -10.77 -30.48 2.01
C PRO A 472 -10.64 -29.28 2.97
N PHE A 473 -10.57 -29.53 4.28
CA PHE A 473 -10.32 -28.52 5.30
C PHE A 473 -8.96 -27.83 5.12
N ILE A 474 -7.90 -28.60 4.88
CA ILE A 474 -6.54 -28.07 4.65
C ILE A 474 -6.46 -27.36 3.30
N GLU A 475 -7.13 -27.89 2.27
CA GLU A 475 -7.25 -27.18 0.99
C GLU A 475 -7.93 -25.82 1.15
N THR A 476 -9.02 -25.77 1.90
CA THR A 476 -9.74 -24.51 2.19
C THR A 476 -8.84 -23.52 2.93
N LEU A 477 -8.09 -23.97 3.94
CA LEU A 477 -7.13 -23.14 4.68
C LEU A 477 -6.07 -22.53 3.76
N ASP A 478 -5.52 -23.32 2.84
CA ASP A 478 -4.55 -22.84 1.86
C ASP A 478 -5.15 -21.77 0.94
N TRP A 479 -6.38 -21.99 0.47
CA TRP A 479 -7.10 -21.00 -0.35
C TRP A 479 -7.38 -19.71 0.43
N VAL A 480 -7.77 -19.81 1.71
CA VAL A 480 -7.95 -18.65 2.59
C VAL A 480 -6.63 -17.87 2.68
N LEU A 481 -5.54 -18.54 3.01
CA LEU A 481 -4.24 -17.87 3.17
C LEU A 481 -3.71 -17.27 1.86
N SER A 482 -3.95 -17.94 0.73
CA SER A 482 -3.52 -17.50 -0.60
C SER A 482 -4.32 -16.31 -1.11
N SER A 483 -5.64 -16.27 -0.82
CA SER A 483 -6.53 -15.18 -1.23
C SER A 483 -6.14 -13.83 -0.63
N ARG A 484 -5.40 -13.83 0.49
CA ARG A 484 -4.81 -12.61 1.07
C ARG A 484 -3.79 -11.92 0.17
N LYS A 485 -3.34 -12.57 -0.91
CA LYS A 485 -2.43 -12.03 -1.92
C LYS A 485 -3.11 -11.77 -3.26
N VAL A 486 -4.40 -12.10 -3.37
CA VAL A 486 -5.17 -12.01 -4.61
C VAL A 486 -6.11 -10.82 -4.53
N ARG A 487 -6.32 -10.15 -5.67
CA ARG A 487 -7.27 -9.04 -5.77
C ARG A 487 -8.68 -9.54 -5.96
N TYR A 488 -9.62 -8.92 -5.25
CA TYR A 488 -11.03 -9.25 -5.34
C TYR A 488 -11.55 -9.15 -6.79
N GLU A 489 -11.21 -8.06 -7.49
CA GLU A 489 -11.62 -7.82 -8.87
C GLU A 489 -11.04 -8.87 -9.82
N TYR A 490 -9.77 -9.26 -9.61
CA TYR A 490 -9.14 -10.29 -10.42
C TYR A 490 -9.87 -11.63 -10.28
N GLN A 491 -10.22 -12.04 -9.05
CA GLN A 491 -10.98 -13.27 -8.84
C GLN A 491 -12.37 -13.19 -9.49
N ARG A 492 -13.10 -12.09 -9.26
CA ARG A 492 -14.45 -11.86 -9.80
C ARG A 492 -14.49 -11.90 -11.32
N ASP A 493 -13.49 -11.30 -11.96
CA ASP A 493 -13.50 -11.07 -13.42
C ASP A 493 -12.91 -12.24 -14.21
N ASN A 494 -12.16 -13.15 -13.57
CA ASN A 494 -11.45 -14.25 -14.24
C ASN A 494 -11.90 -15.65 -13.80
N PHE A 495 -12.66 -15.78 -12.70
CA PHE A 495 -13.08 -17.07 -12.16
C PHE A 495 -14.57 -17.10 -11.84
N TYR A 496 -15.18 -18.28 -11.93
CA TYR A 496 -16.54 -18.54 -11.49
C TYR A 496 -16.61 -19.86 -10.72
N ILE A 497 -17.64 -20.00 -9.88
CA ILE A 497 -17.91 -21.23 -9.14
C ILE A 497 -18.96 -22.03 -9.91
N ASP A 498 -18.66 -23.28 -10.23
CA ASP A 498 -19.59 -24.18 -10.92
C ASP A 498 -20.76 -24.61 -10.00
N LEU A 499 -21.97 -24.57 -10.54
CA LEU A 499 -23.20 -24.84 -9.77
C LEU A 499 -23.39 -26.33 -9.43
N HIS A 500 -22.75 -27.24 -10.16
CA HIS A 500 -22.87 -28.68 -9.97
C HIS A 500 -21.85 -29.19 -8.96
N ASP A 501 -20.57 -28.83 -9.13
CA ASP A 501 -19.46 -29.36 -8.33
C ASP A 501 -18.89 -28.38 -7.30
N PHE A 502 -19.36 -27.12 -7.27
CA PHE A 502 -18.88 -26.04 -6.40
C PHE A 502 -17.39 -25.68 -6.55
N LYS A 503 -16.72 -26.14 -7.62
CA LYS A 503 -15.31 -25.83 -7.87
C LYS A 503 -15.15 -24.51 -8.60
N ASN A 504 -14.06 -23.80 -8.30
CA ASN A 504 -13.63 -22.63 -9.05
C ASN A 504 -13.09 -23.04 -10.43
N LYS A 505 -13.61 -22.43 -11.48
CA LYS A 505 -13.20 -22.61 -12.87
C LYS A 505 -12.81 -21.26 -13.48
N ASN A 506 -11.86 -21.27 -14.39
CA ASN A 506 -11.39 -20.06 -15.07
C ASN A 506 -12.33 -19.74 -16.25
N ILE A 507 -12.68 -18.46 -16.41
CA ILE A 507 -13.57 -17.96 -17.47
C ILE A 507 -12.92 -18.10 -18.85
N ILE A 508 -11.57 -18.03 -18.94
CA ILE A 508 -10.84 -18.01 -20.22
C ILE A 508 -10.68 -19.42 -20.83
N SER A 509 -10.86 -20.49 -20.06
CA SER A 509 -10.72 -21.88 -20.54
C SER A 509 -11.95 -22.46 -21.26
N ASN A 510 -13.02 -21.67 -21.47
CA ASN A 510 -14.27 -22.11 -22.08
C ASN A 510 -14.61 -21.45 -23.43
N ASN A 511 -13.65 -20.80 -24.10
CA ASN A 511 -13.79 -20.34 -25.49
C ASN A 511 -12.83 -21.09 -26.43
#